data_AF-A0A2K3M7H8-F1
#
_entry.id   AF-A0A2K3M7H8-F1
#
_cell.length_a   1.000
_cell.length_b   1.000
_cell.length_c   1.000
_cell.angle_alpha   90.00
_cell.angle_beta   90.00
_cell.angle_gamma   90.00
#
_symmetry.space_group_name_H-M   'P 1'
#
loop_
_entity.id
_entity.type
_entity.pdbx_description
1 polymer ?
#
loop_
_entity_poly.entity_id
_entity_poly.type
_entity_poly.pdbx_seq_one_letter_code
_entity_poly.pdbx_strand_id
1 'polypeptide(L)'
;MEGTSSSSTKHDDDDAVEIFPISDDDEKYAEEIQLQEALTFSSAISNTNKEIQVIDLEIDNVNDTHLRKLKLKEKETFKGESSSSSSRLKQISYCGICMEAKSNEEMFENRNCSHSFCEDCVGLYLAAKIQENISMVKCPDPKCNGILEPHNCISIIPKDVFDRWGNALCENMVIGSQKFYCPFNDCSAMLMNDEVEAVTVAECPHCHRLFCAQCKVSWHAGVDCREFQSLKDGERGREDLMAMELAKNKRWKRCPKCSYYVEKSDGCTRISCRYRQLSFV
;
A
#
# COMPACT_ATOMS: atom_id res chain seq x y z
N MET A 1 17.07 -64.24 5.11
CA MET A 1 17.89 -63.02 4.91
C MET A 1 18.16 -62.95 3.44
N GLU A 2 17.37 -62.10 2.80
CA GLU A 2 17.16 -62.03 1.36
C GLU A 2 18.34 -61.33 0.67
N GLY A 3 18.66 -61.81 -0.53
CA GLY A 3 19.47 -61.11 -1.50
C GLY A 3 18.94 -61.43 -2.89
N THR A 4 18.54 -60.38 -3.61
CA THR A 4 18.47 -60.13 -5.08
C THR A 4 18.00 -58.65 -5.17
N SER A 5 18.23 -57.79 -6.15
CA SER A 5 18.46 -57.86 -7.58
C SER A 5 19.04 -56.52 -8.08
N SER A 6 19.70 -56.57 -9.24
CA SER A 6 20.15 -55.44 -10.08
C SER A 6 19.00 -54.76 -10.84
N SER A 7 19.09 -53.44 -11.10
CA SER A 7 18.70 -52.71 -12.35
C SER A 7 18.66 -51.19 -12.05
N SER A 8 19.63 -50.38 -12.49
CA SER A 8 19.61 -49.56 -13.73
C SER A 8 18.35 -48.70 -13.95
N THR A 9 18.44 -47.40 -13.61
CA THR A 9 17.86 -46.28 -14.38
C THR A 9 18.71 -45.03 -14.15
N LYS A 10 19.26 -44.49 -15.24
CA LYS A 10 19.90 -43.18 -15.37
C LYS A 10 18.82 -42.11 -15.49
N HIS A 11 19.03 -40.95 -14.87
CA HIS A 11 18.63 -39.66 -15.43
C HIS A 11 19.68 -38.61 -15.03
N ASP A 12 20.31 -38.09 -16.08
CA ASP A 12 21.08 -36.86 -16.22
C ASP A 12 20.15 -35.66 -15.83
N ASP A 13 20.57 -34.52 -15.27
CA ASP A 13 21.59 -33.58 -15.69
C ASP A 13 22.12 -32.77 -14.48
N ASP A 14 23.42 -32.83 -14.21
CA ASP A 14 24.14 -31.87 -13.36
C ASP A 14 24.63 -30.72 -14.26
N ASP A 15 23.82 -29.66 -14.42
CA ASP A 15 24.29 -28.39 -15.00
C ASP A 15 25.17 -27.67 -13.96
N ALA A 16 26.45 -28.04 -13.93
CA ALA A 16 27.49 -27.22 -13.36
C ALA A 16 27.64 -25.97 -14.23
N VAL A 17 26.99 -24.87 -13.83
CA VAL A 17 27.27 -23.54 -14.40
C VAL A 17 28.71 -23.21 -14.02
N GLU A 18 29.64 -23.35 -14.98
CA GLU A 18 30.96 -22.75 -14.86
C GLU A 18 30.80 -21.23 -14.84
N ILE A 19 30.74 -20.67 -13.62
CA ILE A 19 30.87 -19.23 -13.40
C ILE A 19 32.34 -18.91 -13.65
N PHE A 20 32.64 -18.42 -14.85
CA PHE A 20 33.93 -17.84 -15.16
C PHE A 20 34.22 -16.71 -14.15
N PRO A 21 35.38 -16.68 -13.50
CA PRO A 21 35.73 -15.58 -12.60
C PRO A 21 35.78 -14.29 -13.42
N ILE A 22 34.91 -13.34 -13.07
CA ILE A 22 34.97 -11.97 -13.59
C ILE A 22 36.36 -11.45 -13.19
N SER A 23 37.14 -11.06 -14.19
CA SER A 23 38.49 -10.55 -13.96
C SER A 23 38.41 -9.15 -13.33
N ASP A 24 39.39 -8.75 -12.51
CA ASP A 24 39.43 -7.41 -11.90
C ASP A 24 39.36 -6.27 -12.95
N ASP A 25 39.66 -6.58 -14.22
CA ASP A 25 39.55 -5.66 -15.34
C ASP A 25 38.11 -5.44 -15.81
N ASP A 26 37.20 -6.40 -15.61
CA ASP A 26 35.79 -6.32 -16.00
C ASP A 26 34.97 -5.43 -15.04
N GLU A 27 35.30 -5.43 -13.75
CA GLU A 27 34.69 -4.54 -12.74
C GLU A 27 35.03 -3.08 -13.02
N LYS A 28 36.30 -2.81 -13.35
CA LYS A 28 36.78 -1.48 -13.73
C LYS A 28 36.15 -0.99 -15.05
N TYR A 29 35.93 -1.90 -16.01
CA TYR A 29 35.25 -1.57 -17.26
C TYR A 29 33.76 -1.25 -17.05
N ALA A 30 33.09 -1.93 -16.13
CA ALA A 30 31.71 -1.65 -15.76
C ALA A 30 31.56 -0.28 -15.08
N GLU A 31 32.50 0.11 -14.21
CA GLU A 31 32.52 1.44 -13.58
C GLU A 31 32.75 2.57 -14.60
N GLU A 32 33.60 2.35 -15.60
CA GLU A 32 33.86 3.34 -16.67
C GLU A 32 32.63 3.58 -17.55
N ILE A 33 31.86 2.53 -17.86
CA ILE A 33 30.60 2.67 -18.63
C ILE A 33 29.57 3.50 -17.85
N GLN A 34 29.42 3.26 -16.54
CA GLN A 34 28.48 4.01 -15.71
C GLN A 34 28.84 5.51 -15.63
N LEU A 35 30.13 5.84 -15.58
CA LEU A 35 30.62 7.22 -15.63
C LEU A 35 30.35 7.87 -17.01
N GLN A 36 30.57 7.15 -18.10
CA GLN A 36 30.32 7.63 -19.46
C GLN A 36 28.82 7.91 -19.70
N GLU A 37 27.93 7.07 -19.18
CA GLU A 37 26.47 7.24 -19.25
C GLU A 37 26.00 8.46 -18.45
N ALA A 38 26.55 8.67 -17.24
CA ALA A 38 26.21 9.83 -16.42
C ALA A 38 26.62 11.17 -17.08
N LEU A 39 27.77 11.19 -17.77
CA LEU A 39 28.27 12.38 -18.46
C LEU A 39 27.47 12.69 -19.75
N THR A 40 27.03 11.66 -20.47
CA THR A 40 26.20 11.82 -21.67
C THR A 40 24.78 12.26 -21.34
N PHE A 41 24.20 11.79 -20.23
CA PHE A 41 22.90 12.24 -19.73
C PHE A 41 22.90 13.71 -19.28
N SER A 42 23.97 14.14 -18.61
CA SER A 42 24.15 15.53 -18.17
C SER A 42 24.21 16.53 -19.34
N SER A 43 24.72 16.09 -20.48
CA SER A 43 24.82 16.90 -21.70
C SER A 43 23.48 17.02 -22.45
N ALA A 44 22.58 16.05 -22.32
CA ALA A 44 21.27 16.05 -22.98
C ALA A 44 20.25 17.00 -22.31
N ILE A 45 20.40 17.26 -21.00
CA ILE A 45 19.45 18.08 -20.23
C ILE A 45 19.69 19.59 -20.44
N SER A 46 20.84 19.99 -20.98
CA SER A 46 21.17 21.41 -21.20
C SER A 46 20.46 22.04 -22.43
N ASN A 47 19.70 21.27 -23.22
CA ASN A 47 19.16 21.74 -24.52
C ASN A 47 17.62 21.73 -24.68
N THR A 48 16.83 21.61 -23.61
CA THR A 48 15.36 21.78 -23.71
C THR A 48 14.82 22.78 -22.70
N ASN A 49 15.34 24.02 -22.73
CA ASN A 49 14.60 25.17 -22.24
C ASN A 49 13.86 25.79 -23.41
N LYS A 50 12.56 25.48 -23.57
CA LYS A 50 11.57 26.29 -24.28
C LYS A 50 10.13 25.84 -23.94
N GLU A 51 9.48 26.70 -23.17
CA GLU A 51 8.04 27.04 -23.16
C GLU A 51 7.01 25.90 -23.11
N ILE A 52 6.47 25.66 -21.91
CA ILE A 52 5.16 25.03 -21.73
C ILE A 52 4.10 26.10 -22.01
N GLN A 53 3.39 25.97 -23.13
CA GLN A 53 2.18 26.75 -23.39
C GLN A 53 1.01 26.14 -22.60
N VAL A 54 0.48 26.92 -21.66
CA VAL A 54 -0.81 26.64 -21.00
C VAL A 54 -1.91 26.99 -21.99
N ILE A 55 -2.73 26.01 -22.38
CA ILE A 55 -3.96 26.25 -23.13
C ILE A 55 -5.11 26.25 -22.12
N ASP A 56 -5.62 27.45 -21.85
CA ASP A 56 -6.92 27.67 -21.22
C ASP A 56 -8.04 27.27 -22.18
N LEU A 57 -9.04 26.55 -21.66
CA LEU A 57 -10.34 26.38 -22.29
C LEU A 57 -11.43 26.71 -21.26
N GLU A 58 -11.88 27.96 -21.28
CA GLU A 58 -13.20 28.35 -20.80
C GLU A 58 -14.25 28.09 -21.90
N ILE A 59 -15.46 27.67 -21.52
CA ILE A 59 -16.78 28.19 -22.00
C ILE A 59 -17.93 27.34 -21.40
N ASP A 60 -18.66 28.00 -20.49
CA ASP A 60 -20.11 28.15 -20.33
C ASP A 60 -21.12 27.02 -20.60
N ASN A 61 -21.68 26.52 -19.49
CA ASN A 61 -23.10 26.58 -19.10
C ASN A 61 -24.20 26.59 -20.20
N VAL A 62 -24.88 25.46 -20.39
CA VAL A 62 -26.30 25.41 -20.79
C VAL A 62 -27.01 24.29 -20.01
N ASN A 63 -28.09 24.67 -19.34
CA ASN A 63 -29.11 23.82 -18.71
C ASN A 63 -29.59 22.68 -19.63
N ASP A 64 -29.70 21.45 -19.11
CA ASP A 64 -30.92 20.69 -19.37
C ASP A 64 -31.26 19.69 -18.25
N THR A 65 -32.44 19.93 -17.68
CA THR A 65 -33.16 19.10 -16.73
C THR A 65 -33.78 17.91 -17.44
N HIS A 66 -33.37 16.68 -17.11
CA HIS A 66 -34.19 15.50 -17.41
C HIS A 66 -34.60 14.77 -16.13
N LEU A 67 -35.55 15.42 -15.45
CA LEU A 67 -36.41 14.84 -14.42
C LEU A 67 -37.12 13.60 -15.01
N ARG A 68 -36.75 12.39 -14.55
CA ARG A 68 -37.51 11.18 -14.90
C ARG A 68 -38.83 11.20 -14.13
N LYS A 69 -39.86 11.61 -14.88
CA LYS A 69 -41.31 11.49 -14.67
C LYS A 69 -41.72 10.53 -13.54
N LEU A 70 -42.19 11.12 -12.44
CA LEU A 70 -43.18 10.53 -11.55
C LEU A 70 -44.44 10.23 -12.36
N LYS A 71 -44.73 8.94 -12.59
CA LYS A 71 -46.06 8.50 -13.00
C LYS A 71 -46.88 8.23 -11.74
N LEU A 72 -47.62 9.26 -11.32
CA LEU A 72 -48.83 9.09 -10.52
C LEU A 72 -49.83 8.29 -11.38
N LYS A 73 -50.17 7.07 -10.94
CA LYS A 73 -51.38 6.39 -11.42
C LYS A 73 -52.47 6.61 -10.38
N GLU A 74 -53.58 7.14 -10.87
CA GLU A 74 -54.78 7.49 -10.12
C GLU A 74 -55.39 6.28 -9.39
N LYS A 75 -56.10 6.64 -8.31
CA LYS A 75 -56.98 5.78 -7.52
C LYS A 75 -58.05 5.13 -8.41
N GLU A 76 -58.17 3.82 -8.33
CA GLU A 76 -59.44 3.14 -8.56
C GLU A 76 -59.91 2.47 -7.27
N THR A 77 -60.95 3.06 -6.68
CA THR A 77 -61.86 2.36 -5.77
C THR A 77 -62.77 1.46 -6.58
N PHE A 78 -62.77 0.14 -6.34
CA PHE A 78 -63.97 -0.66 -6.56
C PHE A 78 -64.09 -1.87 -5.63
N LYS A 79 -65.35 -2.10 -5.27
CA LYS A 79 -65.91 -3.14 -4.41
C LYS A 79 -65.57 -4.55 -4.91
N GLY A 80 -65.45 -5.46 -3.96
CA GLY A 80 -65.23 -6.87 -4.24
C GLY A 80 -66.40 -7.55 -4.95
N GLU A 81 -66.07 -8.66 -5.59
CA GLU A 81 -66.89 -9.86 -5.68
C GLU A 81 -65.99 -11.03 -6.10
N SER A 82 -66.25 -12.18 -5.47
CA SER A 82 -65.52 -13.42 -5.59
C SER A 82 -65.66 -14.03 -6.99
N SER A 83 -64.56 -14.48 -7.58
CA SER A 83 -64.52 -15.62 -8.53
C SER A 83 -63.07 -16.06 -8.75
N SER A 84 -62.76 -17.26 -8.26
CA SER A 84 -61.47 -17.92 -8.32
C SER A 84 -60.99 -18.15 -9.75
N SER A 85 -60.01 -17.34 -10.17
CA SER A 85 -59.13 -17.61 -11.31
C SER A 85 -57.70 -17.61 -10.78
N SER A 86 -56.99 -18.72 -10.91
CA SER A 86 -55.63 -18.93 -10.40
C SER A 86 -54.60 -18.03 -11.11
N SER A 87 -54.53 -16.77 -10.71
CA SER A 87 -53.42 -15.87 -11.01
C SER A 87 -52.40 -15.96 -9.88
N ARG A 88 -51.13 -16.22 -10.20
CA ARG A 88 -50.00 -16.09 -9.27
C ARG A 88 -50.13 -14.76 -8.51
N LEU A 89 -50.60 -14.81 -7.27
CA LEU A 89 -50.62 -13.65 -6.40
C LEU A 89 -49.16 -13.25 -6.21
N LYS A 90 -48.75 -12.13 -6.79
CA LYS A 90 -47.47 -11.51 -6.45
C LYS A 90 -47.51 -11.31 -4.94
N GLN A 91 -46.67 -12.02 -4.21
CA GLN A 91 -46.52 -11.80 -2.78
C GLN A 91 -46.02 -10.36 -2.60
N ILE A 92 -46.83 -9.58 -1.90
CA ILE A 92 -46.58 -8.17 -1.61
C ILE A 92 -46.19 -8.09 -0.13
N SER A 93 -45.12 -7.34 0.14
CA SER A 93 -44.56 -7.10 1.46
C SER A 93 -44.55 -5.60 1.73
N TYR A 94 -44.54 -5.19 3.00
CA TYR A 94 -44.49 -3.77 3.37
C TYR A 94 -43.11 -3.40 3.88
N CYS A 95 -42.60 -2.25 3.42
CA CYS A 95 -41.31 -1.73 3.88
C CYS A 95 -41.42 -1.12 5.29
N GLY A 96 -40.52 -1.48 6.21
CA GLY A 96 -40.48 -0.91 7.56
C GLY A 96 -40.06 0.57 7.66
N ILE A 97 -39.56 1.18 6.57
CA ILE A 97 -39.12 2.59 6.54
C ILE A 97 -40.18 3.48 5.88
N CYS A 98 -40.52 3.21 4.62
CA CYS A 98 -41.50 4.04 3.89
C CYS A 98 -42.95 3.59 4.05
N MET A 99 -43.20 2.41 4.65
CA MET A 99 -44.54 1.82 4.83
C MET A 99 -45.30 1.53 3.52
N GLU A 100 -44.61 1.56 2.38
CA GLU A 100 -45.20 1.25 1.08
C GLU A 100 -45.27 -0.27 0.83
N ALA A 101 -46.28 -0.68 0.06
CA ALA A 101 -46.42 -2.02 -0.47
C ALA A 101 -45.46 -2.23 -1.64
N LYS A 102 -44.63 -3.27 -1.57
CA LYS A 102 -43.59 -3.61 -2.53
C LYS A 102 -43.71 -5.08 -2.92
N SER A 103 -43.36 -5.39 -4.16
CA SER A 103 -43.19 -6.77 -4.59
C SER A 103 -41.94 -7.38 -3.96
N ASN A 104 -41.86 -8.71 -3.87
CA ASN A 104 -40.65 -9.37 -3.34
C ASN A 104 -39.36 -9.00 -4.12
N GLU A 105 -39.45 -8.63 -5.39
CA GLU A 105 -38.30 -8.19 -6.21
C GLU A 105 -37.77 -6.80 -5.80
N GLU A 106 -38.61 -5.96 -5.20
CA GLU A 106 -38.25 -4.62 -4.71
C GLU A 106 -37.83 -4.63 -3.23
N MET A 107 -37.90 -5.80 -2.58
CA MET A 107 -37.53 -5.98 -1.18
C MET A 107 -36.08 -6.40 -1.08
N PHE A 108 -35.34 -5.71 -0.21
CA PHE A 108 -33.96 -6.06 0.08
C PHE A 108 -33.89 -7.27 1.01
N GLU A 109 -33.11 -8.27 0.62
CA GLU A 109 -32.86 -9.46 1.44
C GLU A 109 -31.54 -9.33 2.20
N ASN A 110 -31.62 -9.15 3.52
CA ASN A 110 -30.44 -9.22 4.37
C ASN A 110 -30.26 -10.64 4.93
N ARG A 111 -29.11 -11.27 4.66
CA ARG A 111 -28.76 -12.59 5.22
C ARG A 111 -28.54 -12.59 6.73
N ASN A 112 -28.32 -11.41 7.32
CA ASN A 112 -27.93 -11.25 8.72
C ASN A 112 -29.12 -10.93 9.66
N CYS A 113 -30.33 -10.69 9.14
CA CYS A 113 -31.55 -10.52 9.94
C CYS A 113 -32.84 -10.61 9.08
N SER A 114 -34.00 -10.86 9.70
CA SER A 114 -35.30 -10.95 9.01
C SER A 114 -36.06 -9.61 8.84
N HIS A 115 -35.44 -8.47 9.14
CA HIS A 115 -36.09 -7.16 8.99
C HIS A 115 -36.25 -6.79 7.52
N SER A 116 -37.44 -6.31 7.16
CA SER A 116 -37.88 -6.15 5.77
C SER A 116 -37.92 -4.68 5.36
N PHE A 117 -37.08 -4.31 4.39
CA PHE A 117 -36.98 -2.96 3.84
C PHE A 117 -36.92 -3.04 2.31
N CYS A 118 -37.40 -2.01 1.60
CA CYS A 118 -37.27 -1.99 0.14
C CYS A 118 -35.87 -1.55 -0.27
N GLU A 119 -35.43 -1.96 -1.46
CA GLU A 119 -34.12 -1.65 -2.02
C GLU A 119 -33.83 -0.14 -2.02
N ASP A 120 -34.80 0.69 -2.42
CA ASP A 120 -34.68 2.15 -2.42
C ASP A 120 -34.33 2.72 -1.03
N CYS A 121 -35.04 2.25 0.01
CA CYS A 121 -34.84 2.75 1.37
C CYS A 121 -33.50 2.31 1.92
N VAL A 122 -33.07 1.08 1.64
CA VAL A 122 -31.76 0.58 2.04
C VAL A 122 -30.66 1.33 1.30
N GLY A 123 -30.82 1.58 0.01
CA GLY A 123 -29.85 2.33 -0.80
C GLY A 123 -29.65 3.76 -0.30
N LEU A 124 -30.74 4.47 -0.02
CA LEU A 124 -30.69 5.83 0.58
C LEU A 124 -30.05 5.82 1.96
N TYR A 125 -30.40 4.84 2.80
CA TYR A 125 -29.83 4.69 4.13
C TYR A 125 -28.32 4.42 4.09
N LEU A 126 -27.87 3.52 3.20
CA LEU A 126 -26.45 3.25 2.96
C LEU A 126 -25.72 4.51 2.51
N ALA A 127 -26.24 5.21 1.52
CA ALA A 127 -25.64 6.44 1.01
C ALA A 127 -25.46 7.50 2.12
N ALA A 128 -26.49 7.68 2.96
CA ALA A 128 -26.42 8.59 4.10
C ALA A 128 -25.36 8.15 5.12
N LYS A 129 -25.27 6.86 5.47
CA LYS A 129 -24.29 6.37 6.44
C LYS A 129 -22.85 6.46 5.95
N ILE A 130 -22.63 6.17 4.67
CA ILE A 130 -21.31 6.32 4.04
C ILE A 130 -20.93 7.80 3.98
N GLN A 131 -21.89 8.70 3.72
CA GLN A 131 -21.65 10.14 3.77
C GLN A 131 -21.28 10.65 5.18
N GLU A 132 -21.79 9.99 6.23
CA GLU A 132 -21.40 10.21 7.63
C GLU A 132 -20.06 9.55 8.02
N ASN A 133 -19.29 9.00 7.07
CA ASN A 133 -18.07 8.22 7.28
C ASN A 133 -18.25 6.97 8.17
N ILE A 134 -19.46 6.39 8.18
CA ILE A 134 -19.75 5.13 8.87
C ILE A 134 -19.63 4.00 7.84
N SER A 135 -18.51 3.27 7.86
CA SER A 135 -18.30 2.15 6.92
C SER A 135 -18.84 0.81 7.42
N MET A 136 -18.97 0.62 8.73
CA MET A 136 -19.65 -0.57 9.30
C MET A 136 -21.14 -0.29 9.49
N VAL A 137 -21.91 -0.43 8.41
CA VAL A 137 -23.32 -0.09 8.41
C VAL A 137 -24.16 -1.26 8.95
N LYS A 138 -24.98 -0.97 9.97
CA LYS A 138 -25.93 -1.93 10.56
C LYS A 138 -27.30 -1.84 9.89
N CYS A 139 -28.10 -2.88 10.07
CA CYS A 139 -29.51 -2.94 9.75
C CYS A 139 -30.23 -1.63 10.15
N PRO A 140 -31.13 -1.08 9.32
CA PRO A 140 -31.90 0.12 9.65
C PRO A 140 -32.77 -0.01 10.91
N ASP A 141 -33.08 -1.23 11.36
CA ASP A 141 -33.78 -1.45 12.63
C ASP A 141 -32.86 -1.12 13.81
N PRO A 142 -33.19 -0.14 14.67
CA PRO A 142 -32.32 0.32 15.76
C PRO A 142 -31.98 -0.75 16.81
N LYS A 143 -32.79 -1.80 16.94
CA LYS A 143 -32.60 -2.89 17.90
C LYS A 143 -31.88 -4.09 17.27
N CYS A 144 -31.58 -4.02 15.98
CA CYS A 144 -30.90 -5.07 15.26
C CYS A 144 -29.39 -4.81 15.18
N ASN A 145 -28.59 -5.85 15.36
CA ASN A 145 -27.14 -5.80 15.20
C ASN A 145 -26.66 -6.50 13.92
N GLY A 146 -27.57 -6.84 13.00
CA GLY A 146 -27.23 -7.41 11.70
C GLY A 146 -26.45 -6.39 10.86
N ILE A 147 -25.37 -6.82 10.23
CA ILE A 147 -24.52 -5.96 9.40
C ILE A 147 -25.02 -5.99 7.96
N LEU A 148 -24.94 -4.87 7.26
CA LEU A 148 -25.17 -4.80 5.81
C LEU A 148 -23.83 -5.00 5.10
N GLU A 149 -23.70 -6.13 4.41
CA GLU A 149 -22.49 -6.48 3.68
C GLU A 149 -22.45 -5.79 2.31
N PRO A 150 -21.31 -5.18 1.90
CA PRO A 150 -21.20 -4.48 0.63
C PRO A 150 -21.58 -5.33 -0.57
N HIS A 151 -21.20 -6.61 -0.58
CA HIS A 151 -21.47 -7.53 -1.69
C HIS A 151 -22.97 -7.78 -1.93
N ASN A 152 -23.81 -7.61 -0.90
CA ASN A 152 -25.27 -7.74 -1.03
C ASN A 152 -25.92 -6.44 -1.52
N CYS A 153 -25.20 -5.32 -1.49
CA CYS A 153 -25.76 -4.00 -1.72
C CYS A 153 -25.39 -3.41 -3.09
N ILE A 154 -24.50 -4.06 -3.85
CA ILE A 154 -23.97 -3.56 -5.13
C ILE A 154 -25.08 -3.16 -6.12
N SER A 155 -26.17 -3.92 -6.15
CA SER A 155 -27.29 -3.69 -7.07
C SER A 155 -28.17 -2.50 -6.70
N ILE A 156 -28.13 -2.04 -5.44
CA ILE A 156 -29.10 -1.07 -4.89
C ILE A 156 -28.49 0.30 -4.59
N ILE A 157 -27.17 0.46 -4.76
CA ILE A 157 -26.49 1.75 -4.58
C ILE A 157 -25.77 2.19 -5.86
N PRO A 158 -25.65 3.50 -6.09
CA PRO A 158 -24.82 4.04 -7.16
C PRO A 158 -23.35 3.62 -7.03
N LYS A 159 -22.66 3.51 -8.17
CA LYS A 159 -21.25 3.09 -8.23
C LYS A 159 -20.34 3.99 -7.38
N ASP A 160 -20.53 5.30 -7.42
CA ASP A 160 -19.76 6.27 -6.63
C ASP A 160 -19.93 6.06 -5.12
N VAL A 161 -21.14 5.69 -4.66
CA VAL A 161 -21.40 5.35 -3.26
C VAL A 161 -20.70 4.04 -2.89
N PHE A 162 -20.73 3.03 -3.75
CA PHE A 162 -20.03 1.76 -3.54
C PHE A 162 -18.50 1.95 -3.48
N ASP A 163 -17.93 2.71 -4.41
CA ASP A 163 -16.49 3.01 -4.44
C ASP A 163 -16.06 3.75 -3.15
N ARG A 164 -16.85 4.74 -2.72
CA ARG A 164 -16.62 5.44 -1.44
C ARG A 164 -16.72 4.51 -0.23
N TRP A 165 -17.68 3.59 -0.23
CA TRP A 165 -17.81 2.61 0.84
C TRP A 165 -16.59 1.68 0.92
N GLY A 166 -16.13 1.20 -0.24
CA GLY A 166 -14.92 0.39 -0.35
C GLY A 166 -13.69 1.12 0.20
N ASN A 167 -13.48 2.37 -0.20
CA ASN A 167 -12.39 3.20 0.33
C ASN A 167 -12.48 3.36 1.84
N ALA A 168 -13.66 3.66 2.39
CA ALA A 168 -13.87 3.81 3.82
C ALA A 168 -13.67 2.49 4.62
N LEU A 169 -13.96 1.34 4.00
CA LEU A 169 -13.66 0.03 4.59
C LEU A 169 -12.16 -0.26 4.59
N CYS A 170 -11.47 0.02 3.47
CA CYS A 170 -10.01 -0.10 3.38
C CYS A 170 -9.33 0.82 4.40
N GLU A 171 -9.75 2.08 4.48
CA GLU A 171 -9.21 3.05 5.43
C GLU A 171 -9.38 2.61 6.89
N ASN A 172 -10.52 2.02 7.24
CA ASN A 172 -10.79 1.50 8.58
C ASN A 172 -10.07 0.18 8.88
N MET A 173 -9.75 -0.61 7.85
CA MET A 173 -8.97 -1.85 8.00
C MET A 173 -7.49 -1.55 8.30
N VAL A 174 -6.96 -0.45 7.76
CA VAL A 174 -5.57 -0.06 8.01
C VAL A 174 -5.47 0.58 9.40
N ILE A 175 -4.95 -0.19 10.36
CA ILE A 175 -4.65 0.30 11.71
C ILE A 175 -3.69 1.49 11.58
N GLY A 176 -3.93 2.59 12.29
CA GLY A 176 -3.10 3.79 12.21
C GLY A 176 -1.60 3.55 12.48
N SER A 177 -1.24 2.45 13.17
CA SER A 177 0.14 2.01 13.39
C SER A 177 0.85 1.46 12.14
N GLN A 178 0.09 1.01 11.13
CA GLN A 178 0.63 0.48 9.87
C GLN A 178 0.94 1.58 8.86
N LYS A 179 0.39 2.79 9.03
CA LYS A 179 0.67 3.93 8.15
C LYS A 179 1.92 4.67 8.61
N PHE A 180 2.84 4.93 7.69
CA PHE A 180 3.98 5.81 7.91
C PHE A 180 4.30 6.60 6.65
N TYR A 181 5.23 7.55 6.72
CA TYR A 181 5.59 8.37 5.57
C TYR A 181 7.01 8.07 5.14
N CYS A 182 7.26 8.23 3.84
CA CYS A 182 8.59 8.23 3.26
C CYS A 182 9.48 9.25 4.01
N PRO A 183 10.67 8.86 4.49
CA PRO A 183 11.52 9.73 5.30
C PRO A 183 12.21 10.84 4.49
N PHE A 184 12.13 10.78 3.16
CA PHE A 184 12.70 11.79 2.28
C PHE A 184 11.72 12.95 2.15
N ASN A 185 12.13 14.14 2.57
CA ASN A 185 11.28 15.34 2.68
C ASN A 185 10.79 15.85 1.31
N ASP A 186 11.47 15.49 0.22
CA ASP A 186 11.08 15.76 -1.16
C ASP A 186 10.08 14.73 -1.72
N CYS A 187 9.78 13.66 -0.98
CA CYS A 187 8.82 12.63 -1.35
C CYS A 187 7.63 12.60 -0.38
N SER A 188 7.88 12.29 0.89
CA SER A 188 6.86 12.21 1.97
C SER A 188 5.60 11.42 1.61
N ALA A 189 5.69 10.48 0.67
CA ALA A 189 4.56 9.63 0.29
C ALA A 189 4.10 8.75 1.46
N MET A 190 2.80 8.53 1.59
CA MET A 190 2.23 7.62 2.59
C MET A 190 2.50 6.17 2.19
N LEU A 191 3.03 5.37 3.12
CA LEU A 191 3.38 3.97 2.97
C LEU A 191 2.64 3.14 4.01
N MET A 192 2.38 1.87 3.69
CA MET A 192 1.78 0.89 4.60
C MET A 192 2.80 -0.18 4.95
N ASN A 193 2.85 -0.55 6.22
CA ASN A 193 3.64 -1.67 6.72
C ASN A 193 2.71 -2.85 6.94
N ASP A 194 2.83 -3.86 6.09
CA ASP A 194 1.96 -5.04 6.12
C ASP A 194 2.30 -6.02 7.27
N GLU A 195 3.29 -5.68 8.12
CA GLU A 195 3.73 -6.44 9.31
C GLU A 195 4.07 -7.93 9.08
N VAL A 196 4.20 -8.36 7.82
CA VAL A 196 4.35 -9.78 7.46
C VAL A 196 5.69 -10.34 7.96
N GLU A 197 6.76 -9.54 7.94
CA GLU A 197 8.06 -9.87 8.51
C GLU A 197 8.78 -8.59 8.99
N ALA A 198 9.76 -8.74 9.89
CA ALA A 198 10.59 -7.63 10.37
C ALA A 198 11.56 -7.16 9.29
N VAL A 199 11.03 -6.56 8.22
CA VAL A 199 11.80 -5.96 7.14
C VAL A 199 12.56 -4.76 7.70
N THR A 200 13.89 -4.82 7.66
CA THR A 200 14.74 -3.70 8.06
C THR A 200 14.93 -2.72 6.90
N VAL A 201 15.12 -3.23 5.68
CA VAL A 201 15.38 -2.43 4.47
C VAL A 201 14.16 -2.44 3.56
N ALA A 202 13.66 -1.27 3.20
CA ALA A 202 12.55 -1.14 2.25
C ALA A 202 12.87 -0.09 1.19
N GLU A 203 12.34 -0.28 -0.01
CA GLU A 203 12.39 0.69 -1.09
C GLU A 203 11.07 1.48 -1.13
N CYS A 204 11.15 2.80 -1.27
CA CYS A 204 9.94 3.59 -1.47
C CYS A 204 9.42 3.44 -2.91
N PRO A 205 8.17 3.01 -3.15
CA PRO A 205 7.63 2.84 -4.51
C PRO A 205 7.43 4.16 -5.26
N HIS A 206 7.52 5.32 -4.59
CA HIS A 206 7.33 6.63 -5.21
C HIS A 206 8.64 7.30 -5.64
N CYS A 207 9.72 7.11 -4.86
CA CYS A 207 11.01 7.75 -5.14
C CYS A 207 12.17 6.76 -5.33
N HIS A 208 11.91 5.45 -5.20
CA HIS A 208 12.86 4.36 -5.38
C HIS A 208 14.11 4.42 -4.49
N ARG A 209 14.03 5.17 -3.39
CA ARG A 209 15.12 5.30 -2.42
C ARG A 209 14.93 4.30 -1.28
N LEU A 210 16.04 3.68 -0.89
CA LEU A 210 16.08 2.75 0.24
C LEU A 210 16.00 3.50 1.58
N PHE A 211 15.22 2.96 2.49
CA PHE A 211 15.07 3.45 3.85
C PHE A 211 14.99 2.31 4.86
N CYS A 212 15.25 2.63 6.13
CA CYS A 212 15.07 1.69 7.22
C CYS A 212 13.61 1.73 7.71
N ALA A 213 12.85 0.64 7.57
CA ALA A 213 11.44 0.60 7.96
C ALA A 213 11.25 0.64 9.49
N GLN A 214 12.23 0.15 10.25
CA GLN A 214 12.21 0.20 11.72
C GLN A 214 12.53 1.60 12.26
N CYS A 215 13.59 2.23 11.74
CA CYS A 215 14.03 3.56 12.19
C CYS A 215 13.29 4.71 11.51
N LYS A 216 12.61 4.46 10.38
CA LYS A 216 11.90 5.46 9.54
C LYS A 216 12.83 6.61 9.11
N VAL A 217 14.02 6.26 8.64
CA VAL A 217 15.06 7.18 8.15
C VAL A 217 15.70 6.63 6.88
N SER A 218 16.51 7.45 6.19
CA SER A 218 17.33 6.98 5.06
C SER A 218 18.14 5.74 5.42
N TRP A 219 18.29 4.82 4.45
CA TRP A 219 18.99 3.56 4.69
C TRP A 219 20.41 3.78 5.23
N HIS A 220 20.75 3.05 6.29
CA HIS A 220 22.02 3.15 7.00
C HIS A 220 22.77 1.83 6.91
N ALA A 221 23.34 1.55 5.73
CA ALA A 221 24.18 0.38 5.51
C ALA A 221 25.34 0.35 6.52
N GLY A 222 25.72 -0.86 6.96
CA GLY A 222 26.89 -1.06 7.82
C GLY A 222 26.66 -0.95 9.32
N VAL A 223 25.63 -0.23 9.73
CA VAL A 223 25.24 -0.07 11.14
C VAL A 223 23.85 -0.66 11.35
N ASP A 224 23.69 -1.43 12.41
CA ASP A 224 22.37 -1.92 12.80
C ASP A 224 21.51 -0.80 13.41
N CYS A 225 20.21 -1.04 13.56
CA CYS A 225 19.29 -0.04 14.11
C CYS A 225 19.65 0.43 15.52
N ARG A 226 20.24 -0.44 16.36
CA ARG A 226 20.63 -0.09 17.74
C ARG A 226 21.87 0.81 17.72
N GLU A 227 22.86 0.46 16.91
CA GLU A 227 24.06 1.26 16.71
C GLU A 227 23.69 2.62 16.13
N PHE A 228 22.85 2.66 15.09
CA PHE A 228 22.35 3.89 14.48
C PHE A 228 21.65 4.82 15.49
N GLN A 229 20.77 4.27 16.34
CA GLN A 229 20.09 5.05 17.37
C GLN A 229 21.04 5.60 18.45
N SER A 230 22.18 4.94 18.67
CA SER A 230 23.20 5.39 19.63
C SER A 230 24.10 6.50 19.10
N LEU A 231 24.13 6.73 17.77
CA LEU A 231 24.89 7.80 17.14
C LEU A 231 24.33 9.17 17.51
N LYS A 232 25.21 10.17 17.57
CA LYS A 232 24.81 11.58 17.73
C LYS A 232 24.26 12.13 16.42
N ASP A 233 23.44 13.17 16.46
CA ASP A 233 22.81 13.74 15.26
C ASP A 233 23.81 14.16 14.17
N GLY A 234 25.00 14.63 14.56
CA GLY A 234 26.10 14.97 13.64
C GLY A 234 26.93 13.80 13.12
N GLU A 235 26.57 12.55 13.46
CA GLU A 235 27.23 11.33 12.97
C GLU A 235 26.27 10.44 12.15
N ARG A 236 25.05 10.93 11.88
CA ARG A 236 24.01 10.21 11.13
C ARG A 236 23.92 10.65 9.67
N GLY A 237 24.80 11.54 9.24
CA GLY A 237 24.85 12.00 7.86
C GLY A 237 25.17 10.85 6.90
N ARG A 238 24.75 10.96 5.64
CA ARG A 238 25.07 9.96 4.61
C ARG A 238 26.58 9.70 4.53
N GLU A 239 27.38 10.76 4.56
CA GLU A 239 28.84 10.69 4.50
C GLU A 239 29.43 9.98 5.73
N ASP A 240 28.88 10.24 6.92
CA ASP A 240 29.31 9.58 8.17
C ASP A 240 29.01 8.08 8.13
N LEU A 241 27.82 7.71 7.66
CA LEU A 241 27.40 6.32 7.49
C LEU A 241 28.28 5.58 6.48
N MET A 242 28.60 6.22 5.35
CA MET A 242 29.53 5.69 4.36
C MET A 242 30.94 5.51 4.95
N ALA A 243 31.42 6.48 5.73
CA ALA A 243 32.71 6.39 6.41
C ALA A 243 32.73 5.27 7.47
N MET A 244 31.62 5.06 8.18
CA MET A 244 31.43 3.96 9.14
C MET A 244 31.48 2.60 8.46
N GLU A 245 30.77 2.44 7.34
CA GLU A 245 30.77 1.20 6.57
C GLU A 245 32.17 0.89 6.02
N LEU A 246 32.84 1.89 5.45
CA LEU A 246 34.22 1.74 4.98
C LEU A 246 35.16 1.34 6.12
N ALA A 247 35.03 1.98 7.28
CA ALA A 247 35.84 1.66 8.45
C ALA A 247 35.63 0.21 8.93
N LYS A 248 34.39 -0.30 8.87
CA LYS A 248 34.08 -1.69 9.19
C LYS A 248 34.74 -2.65 8.21
N ASN A 249 34.63 -2.36 6.91
CA ASN A 249 35.22 -3.17 5.83
C ASN A 249 36.75 -3.20 5.90
N LYS A 250 37.38 -2.07 6.26
CA LYS A 250 38.85 -1.97 6.44
C LYS A 250 39.33 -2.32 7.85
N ARG A 251 38.44 -2.72 8.76
CA ARG A 251 38.73 -3.01 10.18
C ARG A 251 39.45 -1.86 10.91
N TRP A 252 39.12 -0.63 10.55
CA TRP A 252 39.60 0.57 11.23
C TRP A 252 38.93 0.70 12.59
N LYS A 253 39.66 1.17 13.60
CA LYS A 253 39.13 1.38 14.95
C LYS A 253 39.15 2.87 15.30
N ARG A 254 38.14 3.36 16.02
CA ARG A 254 38.14 4.73 16.56
C ARG A 254 39.10 4.84 17.74
N CYS A 255 39.89 5.92 17.77
CA CYS A 255 40.74 6.23 18.91
C CYS A 255 39.88 6.64 20.13
N PRO A 256 40.06 6.03 21.32
CA PRO A 256 39.24 6.35 22.51
C PRO A 256 39.28 7.82 22.97
N LYS A 257 40.32 8.58 22.61
CA LYS A 257 40.49 9.98 23.08
C LYS A 257 40.05 11.03 22.07
N CYS A 258 40.14 10.74 20.77
CA CYS A 258 39.84 11.72 19.72
C CYS A 258 38.81 11.25 18.70
N SER A 259 38.31 10.02 18.83
CA SER A 259 37.27 9.40 18.01
C SER A 259 37.55 9.28 16.51
N TYR A 260 38.69 9.77 16.01
CA TYR A 260 39.13 9.52 14.63
C TYR A 260 39.39 8.03 14.37
N TYR A 261 39.04 7.57 13.17
CA TYR A 261 39.39 6.25 12.68
C TYR A 261 40.90 6.12 12.51
N VAL A 262 41.42 4.96 12.93
CA VAL A 262 42.83 4.61 12.84
C VAL A 262 42.94 3.25 12.15
N GLU A 263 43.72 3.23 11.07
CA GLU A 263 44.11 2.02 10.36
C GLU A 263 45.30 1.34 11.05
N LYS A 264 45.26 0.01 11.14
CA LYS A 264 46.42 -0.78 11.54
C LYS A 264 47.26 -1.08 10.31
N SER A 265 48.48 -0.55 10.27
CA SER A 265 49.39 -0.75 9.13
C SER A 265 50.08 -2.11 9.14
N ASP A 266 50.62 -2.57 10.27
CA ASP A 266 51.31 -3.88 10.32
C ASP A 266 51.60 -4.40 11.75
N GLY A 267 51.91 -5.69 11.87
CA GLY A 267 52.79 -6.34 12.87
C GLY A 267 52.48 -6.30 14.38
N CYS A 268 51.69 -5.36 14.91
CA CYS A 268 51.49 -5.21 16.37
C CYS A 268 50.03 -5.02 16.77
N THR A 269 49.61 -5.52 17.93
CA THR A 269 48.27 -5.26 18.51
C THR A 269 48.15 -3.88 19.14
N ARG A 270 49.27 -3.25 19.49
CA ARG A 270 49.29 -1.91 20.07
C ARG A 270 49.31 -0.86 18.96
N ILE A 271 48.20 -0.15 18.78
CA ILE A 271 48.02 0.90 17.78
C ILE A 271 48.27 2.25 18.44
N SER A 272 49.03 3.15 17.79
CA SER A 272 49.26 4.51 18.27
C SER A 272 48.55 5.54 17.38
N CYS A 273 47.71 6.39 17.98
CA CYS A 273 47.03 7.45 17.25
C CYS A 273 47.99 8.61 16.92
N ARG A 274 48.11 8.99 15.63
CA ARG A 274 48.99 10.08 15.17
C ARG A 274 48.55 11.47 15.62
N TYR A 275 47.27 11.66 15.92
CA TYR A 275 46.72 12.96 16.29
C TYR A 275 47.14 13.41 17.71
N ARG A 276 47.32 12.48 18.66
CA ARG A 276 47.66 12.81 20.07
C ARG A 276 48.64 11.85 20.77
N GLN A 277 49.36 11.01 20.02
CA GLN A 277 50.37 10.05 20.53
C GLN A 277 49.87 9.17 21.71
N LEU A 278 48.77 8.44 21.51
CA LEU A 278 48.30 7.47 22.50
C LEU A 278 48.22 6.06 21.93
N SER A 279 48.69 5.11 22.73
CA SER A 279 48.66 3.69 22.44
C SER A 279 47.42 3.01 23.01
N PHE A 280 46.77 2.16 22.22
CA PHE A 280 45.61 1.36 22.59
C PHE A 280 45.70 -0.03 21.94
N VAL A 281 44.87 -0.98 22.39
CA VAL A 281 44.84 -2.38 21.92
C VAL A 281 43.54 -2.64 21.15
#